data_AF-A0A7V3VY34-F1
#
_entry.id   AF-A0A7V3VY34-F1
#
_cell.length_a   1.000
_cell.length_b   1.000
_cell.length_c   1.000
_cell.angle_alpha   90.00
_cell.angle_beta   90.00
_cell.angle_gamma   90.00
#
_symmetry.space_group_name_H-M   'P 1'
#
loop_
_entity.id
_entity.type
_entity.pdbx_description
1 polymer ?
#
loop_
_entity_poly.entity_id
_entity_poly.type
_entity_poly.pdbx_seq_one_letter_code
_entity_poly.pdbx_strand_id
1 'polypeptide(L)'
;MIDGKAIRDVIRENIRLTTAALQTRIGVKPAGFRAPGGFSNGLADRPDLQEMLVDLGFSWVSSKYPPHPMSEAGKEPTPAVFDGIVQAQSAAQPFAYPKGLIEVPMSPVSDIMAFRNGRWKLEWFLKAVRLGVEWAIDNRAAFDFLGHPSCLYVTDPEFKTIDLILDLVKKAGKKAAIVDLGVLAQRAKARDNIGT
;
A
#
# COMPACT_ATOMS: atom_id res chain seq x y z
N MET A 1 -18.90 21.93 5.39
CA MET A 1 -18.64 21.96 6.85
C MET A 1 -19.09 20.63 7.43
N ILE A 2 -18.42 20.11 8.46
CA ILE A 2 -18.87 18.97 9.27
C ILE A 2 -18.92 19.48 10.70
N ASP A 3 -20.10 19.44 11.33
CA ASP A 3 -20.34 19.99 12.67
C ASP A 3 -19.77 21.41 12.87
N GLY A 4 -19.99 22.30 11.90
CA GLY A 4 -19.52 23.69 11.95
C GLY A 4 -18.02 23.89 11.71
N LYS A 5 -17.25 22.83 11.42
CA LYS A 5 -15.82 22.90 11.08
C LYS A 5 -15.58 22.75 9.58
N ALA A 6 -14.52 23.38 9.07
CA ALA A 6 -14.06 23.13 7.71
C ALA A 6 -13.56 21.68 7.59
N ILE A 7 -13.79 21.05 6.43
CA ILE A 7 -13.43 19.65 6.20
C ILE A 7 -11.94 19.40 6.45
N ARG A 8 -11.07 20.34 6.00
CA ARG A 8 -9.62 20.28 6.23
C ARG A 8 -9.27 20.20 7.71
N ASP A 9 -9.96 20.98 8.56
CA ASP A 9 -9.68 21.02 9.99
C ASP A 9 -10.15 19.76 10.70
N VAL A 10 -11.26 19.18 10.26
CA VAL A 10 -11.73 17.88 10.78
C VAL A 10 -10.72 16.78 10.45
N ILE A 11 -10.21 16.74 9.23
CA ILE A 11 -9.20 15.76 8.82
C ILE A 11 -7.90 15.98 9.62
N ARG A 12 -7.40 17.23 9.65
CA ARG A 12 -6.19 17.58 10.40
C ARG A 12 -6.28 17.16 11.86
N GLU A 13 -7.40 17.48 12.51
CA GLU A 13 -7.61 17.17 13.92
C GLU A 13 -7.70 15.66 14.15
N ASN A 14 -8.36 14.91 13.27
CA ASN A 14 -8.42 13.46 13.38
C ASN A 14 -7.02 12.83 13.30
N ILE A 15 -6.18 13.27 12.37
CA ILE A 15 -4.81 12.77 12.22
C ILE A 15 -3.96 13.14 13.45
N ARG A 16 -4.08 14.36 13.94
CA ARG A 16 -3.36 14.85 15.12
C ARG A 16 -3.74 14.06 16.38
N LEU A 17 -5.03 13.83 16.61
CA LEU A 17 -5.53 13.07 17.75
C LEU A 17 -5.10 11.60 17.69
N THR A 18 -5.16 10.96 16.53
CA THR A 18 -4.67 9.59 16.34
C THR A 18 -3.18 9.49 16.64
N THR A 19 -2.39 10.45 16.18
CA THR A 19 -0.93 10.51 16.45
C THR A 19 -0.66 10.65 17.95
N ALA A 20 -1.36 11.55 18.64
CA ALA A 20 -1.24 11.72 20.08
C ALA A 20 -1.67 10.45 20.86
N ALA A 21 -2.74 9.79 20.41
CA ALA A 21 -3.23 8.56 21.01
C ALA A 21 -2.21 7.42 20.90
N LEU A 22 -1.60 7.20 19.73
CA LEU A 22 -0.55 6.19 19.56
C LEU A 22 0.65 6.45 20.47
N GLN A 23 1.12 7.70 20.53
CA GLN A 23 2.24 8.07 21.40
C GLN A 23 1.92 7.83 22.88
N THR A 24 0.70 8.16 23.30
CA THR A 24 0.28 8.04 24.70
C THR A 24 0.04 6.59 25.11
N ARG A 25 -0.57 5.79 24.22
CA ARG A 25 -1.01 4.43 24.54
C ARG A 25 0.08 3.40 24.43
N ILE A 26 0.96 3.54 23.44
CA ILE A 26 1.97 2.52 23.11
C ILE A 26 3.37 3.11 22.86
N GLY A 27 3.58 4.41 23.11
CA GLY A 27 4.91 5.01 23.09
C GLY A 27 5.48 5.31 21.71
N VAL A 28 4.72 5.13 20.61
CA VAL A 28 5.22 5.30 19.24
C VAL A 28 4.58 6.48 18.52
N LYS A 29 5.38 7.16 17.69
CA LYS A 29 4.85 8.06 16.64
C LYS A 29 4.70 7.27 15.34
N PRO A 30 3.66 7.53 14.53
CA PRO A 30 3.55 6.88 13.24
C PRO A 30 4.71 7.29 12.33
N ALA A 31 5.32 6.33 11.65
CA ALA A 31 6.42 6.57 10.72
C ALA A 31 5.97 7.23 9.41
N GLY A 32 4.70 7.07 9.04
CA GLY A 32 4.05 7.63 7.85
C GLY A 32 2.54 7.60 7.98
N PHE A 33 1.84 8.10 6.96
CA PHE A 33 0.38 8.14 6.91
C PHE A 33 -0.16 7.17 5.85
N ARG A 34 -1.20 6.39 6.15
CA ARG A 34 -1.90 5.56 5.16
C ARG A 34 -3.37 5.96 5.08
N ALA A 35 -3.85 6.28 3.87
CA ALA A 35 -5.24 6.64 3.67
C ALA A 35 -6.15 5.41 3.72
N PRO A 36 -7.35 5.50 4.33
CA PRO A 36 -8.34 4.43 4.25
C PRO A 36 -8.77 4.16 2.80
N GLY A 37 -8.82 2.88 2.40
CA GLY A 37 -9.32 2.42 1.10
C GLY A 37 -8.41 2.65 -0.10
N GLY A 38 -7.57 3.70 -0.07
CA GLY A 38 -6.72 4.09 -1.19
C GLY A 38 -7.48 4.79 -2.33
N PHE A 39 -6.76 5.58 -3.11
CA PHE A 39 -7.28 6.39 -4.22
C PHE A 39 -6.50 6.11 -5.50
N SER A 40 -7.15 6.07 -6.66
CA SER A 40 -6.49 5.79 -7.95
C SER A 40 -5.35 6.78 -8.27
N ASN A 41 -5.56 8.06 -7.95
CA ASN A 41 -4.58 9.14 -8.14
C ASN A 41 -3.78 9.51 -6.88
N GLY A 42 -3.96 8.79 -5.77
CA GLY A 42 -3.39 9.18 -4.48
C GLY A 42 -3.80 10.61 -4.11
N LEU A 43 -2.82 11.47 -3.82
CA LEU A 43 -3.00 12.89 -3.53
C LEU A 43 -2.57 13.82 -4.67
N ALA A 44 -2.36 13.32 -5.90
CA ALA A 44 -1.87 14.13 -7.01
C ALA A 44 -2.71 15.40 -7.24
N ASP A 45 -4.03 15.26 -7.14
CA ASP A 45 -5.00 16.35 -7.34
C ASP A 45 -5.28 17.14 -6.05
N ARG A 46 -4.55 16.86 -4.96
CA ARG A 46 -4.76 17.41 -3.61
C ARG A 46 -3.47 17.94 -2.97
N PRO A 47 -2.82 18.96 -3.57
CA PRO A 47 -1.62 19.57 -2.99
C PRO A 47 -1.87 20.17 -1.60
N ASP A 48 -3.10 20.60 -1.32
CA ASP A 48 -3.52 21.09 0.01
C ASP A 48 -3.44 20.02 1.10
N LEU A 49 -3.70 18.75 0.76
CA LEU A 49 -3.56 17.62 1.67
C LEU A 49 -2.10 17.17 1.78
N GLN A 50 -1.32 17.25 0.69
CA GLN A 50 0.11 16.98 0.75
C GLN A 50 0.80 17.91 1.75
N GLU A 51 0.54 19.23 1.63
CA GLU A 51 1.05 20.24 2.56
C GLU A 51 0.60 19.99 4.00
N MET A 52 -0.69 19.70 4.19
CA MET A 52 -1.21 19.43 5.53
C MET A 52 -0.52 18.22 6.20
N LEU A 53 -0.21 17.17 5.45
CA LEU A 53 0.51 16.01 5.99
C LEU A 53 1.96 16.36 6.34
N VAL A 54 2.63 17.17 5.52
CA VAL A 54 3.98 17.69 5.83
C VAL A 54 3.95 18.56 7.09
N ASP A 55 2.99 19.47 7.21
CA ASP A 55 2.80 20.32 8.40
C ASP A 55 2.57 19.49 9.68
N LEU A 56 1.90 18.33 9.54
CA LEU A 56 1.67 17.38 10.62
C LEU A 56 2.89 16.49 10.92
N GLY A 57 3.99 16.65 10.20
CA GLY A 57 5.26 15.97 10.43
C GLY A 57 5.45 14.65 9.66
N PHE A 58 4.57 14.33 8.70
CA PHE A 58 4.73 13.14 7.87
C PHE A 58 5.69 13.40 6.70
N SER A 59 6.68 12.53 6.53
CA SER A 59 7.62 12.58 5.40
C SER A 59 7.18 11.73 4.20
N TRP A 60 6.25 10.80 4.43
CA TRP A 60 5.68 9.96 3.38
C TRP A 60 4.24 9.56 3.69
N VAL A 61 3.52 9.24 2.63
CA VAL A 61 2.13 8.81 2.61
C VAL A 61 1.98 7.55 1.77
N SER A 62 1.01 6.70 2.11
CA SER A 62 0.53 5.59 1.30
C SER A 62 -0.96 5.75 1.08
N SER A 63 -1.32 6.41 -0.01
CA SER A 63 -2.69 6.75 -0.40
C SER A 63 -3.03 6.28 -1.80
N LYS A 64 -2.05 6.12 -2.69
CA LYS A 64 -2.30 5.68 -4.05
C LYS A 64 -2.54 4.16 -4.09
N TYR A 65 -3.66 3.74 -4.68
CA TYR A 65 -3.93 2.35 -5.00
C TYR A 65 -4.27 2.23 -6.50
N PRO A 66 -3.34 1.73 -7.34
CA PRO A 66 -3.55 1.69 -8.78
C PRO A 66 -4.78 0.87 -9.19
N PRO A 67 -5.56 1.36 -10.18
CA PRO A 67 -6.66 0.58 -10.74
C PRO A 67 -6.12 -0.70 -11.39
N HIS A 68 -6.86 -1.80 -11.23
CA HIS A 68 -6.53 -3.11 -11.77
C HIS A 68 -7.84 -3.87 -12.02
N PRO A 69 -7.85 -4.84 -12.96
CA PRO A 69 -9.03 -5.64 -13.23
C PRO A 69 -9.34 -6.59 -12.07
N MET A 70 -10.61 -6.95 -11.94
CA MET A 70 -11.10 -7.98 -11.04
C MET A 70 -11.98 -8.95 -11.81
N SER A 71 -12.02 -10.22 -11.37
CA SER A 71 -13.03 -11.15 -11.85
C SER A 71 -14.41 -10.81 -11.27
N GLU A 72 -15.46 -11.39 -11.86
CA GLU A 72 -16.77 -11.43 -11.22
C GLU A 72 -16.68 -12.10 -9.85
N ALA A 73 -17.49 -11.63 -8.89
CA ALA A 73 -17.46 -12.15 -7.54
C ALA A 73 -17.77 -13.66 -7.50
N GLY A 74 -16.87 -14.43 -6.89
CA GLY A 74 -16.97 -15.89 -6.77
C GLY A 74 -16.53 -16.67 -8.02
N LYS A 75 -16.01 -15.97 -9.04
CA LYS A 75 -15.44 -16.59 -10.24
C LYS A 75 -13.92 -16.55 -10.19
N GLU A 76 -13.32 -17.65 -10.67
CA GLU A 76 -11.86 -17.74 -10.80
C GLU A 76 -11.33 -16.64 -11.72
N PRO A 77 -10.27 -15.92 -11.33
CA PRO A 77 -9.65 -14.94 -12.19
C PRO A 77 -9.07 -15.58 -13.45
N THR A 78 -9.39 -14.99 -14.60
CA THR A 78 -8.81 -15.43 -15.87
C THR A 78 -7.33 -15.02 -15.93
N PRO A 79 -6.53 -15.62 -16.84
CA PRO A 79 -5.15 -15.18 -17.07
C PRO A 79 -5.03 -13.66 -17.28
N ALA A 80 -5.94 -13.06 -18.06
CA ALA A 80 -5.94 -11.61 -18.31
C ALA A 80 -6.17 -10.77 -17.04
N VAL A 81 -6.95 -11.27 -16.07
CA VAL A 81 -7.11 -10.59 -14.76
C VAL A 81 -5.80 -10.64 -13.97
N PHE A 82 -5.15 -11.80 -13.92
CA PHE A 82 -3.85 -11.92 -13.26
C PHE A 82 -2.79 -11.02 -13.92
N ASP A 83 -2.71 -11.03 -15.25
CA ASP A 83 -1.76 -10.22 -16.01
C ASP A 83 -1.99 -8.71 -15.78
N GLY A 84 -3.25 -8.27 -15.74
CA GLY A 84 -3.59 -6.88 -15.45
C GLY A 84 -3.25 -6.45 -14.02
N ILE A 85 -3.38 -7.36 -13.04
CA ILE A 85 -2.94 -7.11 -11.66
C ILE A 85 -1.42 -6.97 -11.59
N VAL A 86 -0.68 -7.83 -12.29
CA VAL A 86 0.79 -7.76 -12.38
C VAL A 86 1.22 -6.48 -13.08
N GLN A 87 0.58 -6.09 -14.18
CA GLN A 87 0.88 -4.86 -14.91
C GLN A 87 0.71 -3.62 -14.02
N ALA A 88 -0.32 -3.60 -13.17
CA ALA A 88 -0.58 -2.50 -12.25
C ALA A 88 0.51 -2.29 -11.18
N GLN A 89 1.40 -3.28 -10.95
CA GLN A 89 2.54 -3.10 -10.04
C GLN A 89 3.49 -1.99 -10.47
N SER A 90 3.63 -1.77 -11.79
CA SER A 90 4.47 -0.68 -12.32
C SER A 90 4.00 0.71 -11.88
N ALA A 91 2.68 0.89 -11.70
CA ALA A 91 2.08 2.11 -11.18
C ALA A 91 2.07 2.15 -9.64
N ALA A 92 2.45 1.06 -8.97
CA ALA A 92 2.51 0.92 -7.53
C ALA A 92 3.92 1.22 -6.95
N GLN A 93 4.73 2.05 -7.63
CA GLN A 93 6.11 2.31 -7.24
C GLN A 93 6.27 3.64 -6.49
N PRO A 94 7.10 3.70 -5.43
CA PRO A 94 7.32 4.91 -4.65
C PRO A 94 7.85 6.10 -5.49
N PHE A 95 7.34 7.31 -5.24
CA PHE A 95 7.74 8.54 -5.93
C PHE A 95 7.58 9.79 -5.05
N ALA A 96 8.23 10.90 -5.42
CA ALA A 96 8.07 12.18 -4.73
C ALA A 96 6.96 13.03 -5.39
N TYR A 97 6.05 13.58 -4.60
CA TYR A 97 5.22 14.69 -5.06
C TYR A 97 6.06 15.95 -5.25
N PRO A 98 5.63 16.93 -6.09
CA PRO A 98 6.42 18.13 -6.38
C PRO A 98 6.87 18.95 -5.16
N LYS A 99 6.14 18.88 -4.04
CA LYS A 99 6.45 19.57 -2.78
C LYS A 99 7.18 18.70 -1.75
N GLY A 100 7.69 17.54 -2.16
CA GLY A 100 8.62 16.71 -1.38
C GLY A 100 7.99 15.63 -0.50
N LEU A 101 6.66 15.57 -0.35
CA LEU A 101 6.00 14.43 0.29
C LEU A 101 6.19 13.18 -0.58
N ILE A 102 6.68 12.09 -0.01
CA ILE A 102 6.86 10.84 -0.75
C ILE A 102 5.56 10.03 -0.74
N GLU A 103 5.10 9.59 -1.90
CA GLU A 103 4.05 8.58 -2.03
C GLU A 103 4.69 7.18 -2.07
N VAL A 104 4.16 6.28 -1.26
CA VAL A 104 4.43 4.84 -1.28
C VAL A 104 3.12 4.15 -1.67
N PRO A 105 2.86 3.96 -2.98
CA PRO A 105 1.63 3.35 -3.44
C PRO A 105 1.46 1.93 -2.90
N MET A 106 0.20 1.51 -2.78
CA MET A 106 -0.14 0.16 -2.36
C MET A 106 -0.13 -0.80 -3.55
N SER A 107 0.40 -2.02 -3.37
CA SER A 107 0.42 -3.02 -4.44
C SER A 107 -0.93 -3.74 -4.57
N PRO A 108 -1.51 -3.81 -5.78
CA PRO A 108 -2.67 -4.66 -6.02
C PRO A 108 -2.28 -6.15 -6.08
N VAL A 109 -3.17 -7.10 -5.85
CA VAL A 109 -4.51 -6.95 -5.30
C VAL A 109 -4.46 -7.11 -3.77
N SER A 110 -5.21 -6.29 -3.03
CA SER A 110 -5.38 -6.45 -1.57
C SER A 110 -6.28 -7.63 -1.22
N ASP A 111 -6.14 -8.15 0.00
CA ASP A 111 -7.04 -9.17 0.56
C ASP A 111 -8.53 -8.73 0.59
N ILE A 112 -8.83 -7.46 0.86
CA ILE A 112 -10.21 -6.93 0.82
C ILE A 112 -10.78 -7.00 -0.58
N MET A 113 -10.02 -6.57 -1.60
CA MET A 113 -10.45 -6.67 -2.99
C MET A 113 -10.63 -8.12 -3.41
N ALA A 114 -9.69 -9.01 -3.08
CA ALA A 114 -9.77 -10.42 -3.45
C ALA A 114 -10.91 -11.15 -2.73
N PHE A 115 -10.95 -11.10 -1.40
CA PHE A 115 -11.86 -11.93 -0.59
C PHE A 115 -13.20 -11.25 -0.31
N ARG A 116 -13.22 -9.99 0.13
CA ARG A 116 -14.48 -9.33 0.49
C ARG A 116 -15.29 -8.96 -0.75
N ASN A 117 -14.64 -8.36 -1.75
CA ASN A 117 -15.32 -7.90 -2.95
C ASN A 117 -15.37 -9.00 -4.02
N GLY A 118 -14.22 -9.61 -4.32
CA GLY A 118 -14.08 -10.64 -5.35
C GLY A 118 -14.57 -12.02 -4.91
N ARG A 119 -14.75 -12.29 -3.60
CA ARG A 119 -15.08 -13.61 -3.05
C ARG A 119 -14.16 -14.72 -3.60
N TRP A 120 -12.88 -14.38 -3.76
CA TRP A 120 -11.89 -15.32 -4.26
C TRP A 120 -11.62 -16.44 -3.28
N LYS A 121 -11.21 -17.59 -3.79
CA LYS A 121 -10.62 -18.65 -2.98
C LYS A 121 -9.17 -18.32 -2.66
N LEU A 122 -8.64 -18.90 -1.57
CA LEU A 122 -7.28 -18.66 -1.11
C LEU A 122 -6.24 -18.99 -2.20
N GLU A 123 -6.41 -20.09 -2.93
CA GLU A 123 -5.49 -20.49 -4.00
C GLU A 123 -5.37 -19.47 -5.14
N TRP A 124 -6.45 -18.73 -5.44
CA TRP A 124 -6.43 -17.69 -6.46
C TRP A 124 -5.70 -16.44 -5.95
N PHE A 125 -5.91 -16.10 -4.68
CA PHE A 125 -5.17 -15.01 -4.03
C PHE A 125 -3.68 -15.31 -3.92
N LEU A 126 -3.30 -16.52 -3.48
CA LEU A 126 -1.91 -16.98 -3.44
C LEU A 126 -1.25 -16.90 -4.82
N LYS A 127 -1.98 -17.27 -5.89
CA LYS A 127 -1.48 -17.12 -7.26
C LYS A 127 -1.24 -15.64 -7.62
N ALA A 128 -2.16 -14.73 -7.32
CA ALA A 128 -1.97 -13.31 -7.59
C ALA A 128 -0.78 -12.71 -6.81
N VAL A 129 -0.67 -13.04 -5.51
CA VAL A 129 0.44 -12.60 -4.67
C VAL A 129 1.77 -13.13 -5.18
N ARG A 130 1.85 -14.43 -5.52
CA ARG A 130 3.06 -15.03 -6.10
C ARG A 130 3.51 -14.27 -7.34
N LEU A 131 2.61 -14.05 -8.30
CA LEU A 131 2.92 -13.36 -9.55
C LEU A 131 3.38 -11.91 -9.31
N GLY A 132 2.73 -11.18 -8.40
CA GLY A 132 3.12 -9.82 -8.05
C GLY A 132 4.49 -9.72 -7.38
N VAL A 133 4.79 -10.64 -6.46
CA VAL A 133 6.09 -10.72 -5.77
C VAL A 133 7.19 -11.14 -6.73
N GLU A 134 6.98 -12.18 -7.54
CA GLU A 134 7.93 -12.62 -8.58
C GLU A 134 8.25 -11.46 -9.54
N TRP A 135 7.24 -10.74 -10.03
CA TRP A 135 7.44 -9.56 -10.86
C TRP A 135 8.26 -8.48 -10.14
N ALA A 136 7.98 -8.20 -8.87
CA ALA A 136 8.72 -7.19 -8.12
C ALA A 136 10.19 -7.57 -7.91
N ILE A 137 10.46 -8.85 -7.66
CA ILE A 137 11.82 -9.39 -7.54
C ILE A 137 12.58 -9.21 -8.87
N ASP A 138 11.97 -9.62 -9.98
CA ASP A 138 12.60 -9.57 -11.31
C ASP A 138 12.90 -8.13 -11.74
N ASN A 139 12.03 -7.18 -11.36
CA ASN A 139 12.15 -5.77 -11.72
C ASN A 139 12.86 -4.90 -10.67
N ARG A 140 13.34 -5.49 -9.56
CA ARG A 140 13.90 -4.76 -8.40
C ARG A 140 12.97 -3.64 -7.91
N ALA A 141 11.68 -3.94 -7.90
CA ALA A 141 10.59 -3.04 -7.60
C ALA A 141 10.08 -3.22 -6.16
N ALA A 142 9.22 -2.31 -5.72
CA ALA A 142 8.50 -2.43 -4.47
C ALA A 142 7.25 -3.31 -4.63
N PHE A 143 6.96 -4.10 -3.60
CA PHE A 143 5.69 -4.81 -3.42
C PHE A 143 5.21 -4.60 -1.98
N ASP A 144 4.06 -3.94 -1.81
CA ASP A 144 3.43 -3.69 -0.51
C ASP A 144 2.26 -4.67 -0.29
N PHE A 145 2.46 -5.68 0.54
CA PHE A 145 1.42 -6.66 0.85
C PHE A 145 0.31 -6.05 1.71
N LEU A 146 -0.85 -5.81 1.10
CA LEU A 146 -2.04 -5.31 1.78
C LEU A 146 -2.84 -6.44 2.43
N GLY A 147 -2.59 -6.67 3.72
CA GLY A 147 -3.31 -7.62 4.55
C GLY A 147 -4.03 -6.97 5.73
N HIS A 148 -5.24 -7.43 6.02
CA HIS A 148 -6.08 -7.03 7.14
C HIS A 148 -6.33 -8.23 8.06
N PRO A 149 -6.03 -8.14 9.36
CA PRO A 149 -6.27 -9.23 10.29
C PRO A 149 -7.72 -9.74 10.27
N SER A 150 -8.69 -8.83 10.14
CA SER A 150 -10.13 -9.18 10.07
C SER A 150 -10.54 -9.94 8.82
N CYS A 151 -9.71 -9.96 7.77
CA CYS A 151 -9.94 -10.74 6.56
C CYS A 151 -9.08 -12.01 6.56
N LEU A 152 -7.76 -11.86 6.67
CA LEU A 152 -6.81 -12.96 6.57
C LEU A 152 -6.99 -14.01 7.67
N TYR A 153 -7.37 -13.61 8.89
CA TYR A 153 -7.65 -14.60 9.95
C TYR A 153 -8.76 -15.60 9.54
N VAL A 154 -9.71 -15.16 8.71
CA VAL A 154 -10.82 -16.00 8.24
C VAL A 154 -10.43 -16.77 6.98
N THR A 155 -9.75 -16.12 6.03
CA THR A 155 -9.53 -16.66 4.69
C THR A 155 -8.18 -17.37 4.51
N ASP A 156 -7.21 -17.08 5.38
CA ASP A 156 -5.86 -17.65 5.38
C ASP A 156 -5.36 -17.87 6.83
N PRO A 157 -6.06 -18.67 7.65
CA PRO A 157 -5.75 -18.84 9.07
C PRO A 157 -4.37 -19.48 9.34
N GLU A 158 -3.81 -20.14 8.32
CA GLU A 158 -2.53 -20.83 8.37
C GLU A 158 -1.37 -19.96 7.84
N PHE A 159 -1.61 -18.68 7.56
CA PHE A 159 -0.60 -17.72 7.09
C PHE A 159 0.10 -18.13 5.77
N LYS A 160 -0.57 -18.89 4.90
CA LYS A 160 0.02 -19.40 3.64
C LYS A 160 0.53 -18.29 2.75
N THR A 161 -0.14 -17.13 2.75
CA THR A 161 0.28 -15.98 1.96
C THR A 161 1.59 -15.38 2.49
N ILE A 162 1.75 -15.32 3.82
CA ILE A 162 2.97 -14.82 4.44
C ILE A 162 4.13 -15.79 4.18
N ASP A 163 3.91 -17.09 4.40
CA ASP A 163 4.91 -18.13 4.13
C ASP A 163 5.38 -18.10 2.67
N LEU A 164 4.44 -17.97 1.73
CA LEU A 164 4.75 -17.80 0.31
C LEU A 164 5.66 -16.60 0.05
N ILE A 165 5.36 -15.43 0.59
CA ILE A 165 6.16 -14.21 0.40
C ILE A 165 7.57 -14.41 0.98
N LEU A 166 7.66 -14.93 2.21
CA LEU A 166 8.94 -15.18 2.88
C LEU A 166 9.81 -16.16 2.10
N ASP A 167 9.20 -17.24 1.58
CA ASP A 167 9.90 -18.22 0.75
C ASP A 167 10.42 -17.64 -0.56
N LEU A 168 9.61 -16.83 -1.26
CA LEU A 168 10.03 -16.17 -2.50
C LEU A 168 11.20 -15.22 -2.25
N VAL A 169 11.14 -14.39 -1.20
CA VAL A 169 12.23 -13.47 -0.84
C VAL A 169 13.48 -14.23 -0.43
N LYS A 170 13.36 -15.30 0.37
CA LYS A 170 14.48 -16.15 0.75
C LYS A 170 15.15 -16.79 -0.46
N LYS A 171 14.37 -17.33 -1.41
CA LYS A 171 14.87 -17.93 -2.66
C LYS A 171 15.55 -16.90 -3.56
N ALA A 172 15.07 -15.67 -3.59
CA ALA A 172 15.66 -14.57 -4.36
C ALA A 172 17.03 -14.10 -3.84
N GLY A 173 17.38 -14.46 -2.59
CA GLY A 173 18.64 -14.10 -1.96
C GLY A 173 18.84 -12.58 -1.95
N LYS A 174 19.99 -12.10 -2.46
CA LYS A 174 20.32 -10.67 -2.47
C LYS A 174 19.47 -9.81 -3.41
N LYS A 175 18.58 -10.40 -4.22
CA LYS A 175 17.71 -9.64 -5.14
C LYS A 175 16.53 -8.99 -4.43
N ALA A 176 16.16 -9.47 -3.24
CA ALA A 176 14.97 -9.01 -2.52
C ALA A 176 15.22 -8.94 -1.00
N ALA A 177 14.44 -8.13 -0.30
CA ALA A 177 14.47 -8.03 1.15
C ALA A 177 13.09 -7.62 1.67
N ILE A 178 12.73 -8.15 2.84
CA ILE A 178 11.58 -7.64 3.60
C ILE A 178 12.02 -6.37 4.33
N VAL A 179 11.26 -5.30 4.14
CA VAL A 179 11.53 -3.98 4.74
C VAL A 179 10.20 -3.32 5.14
N ASP A 180 10.26 -2.31 6.00
CA ASP A 180 9.12 -1.43 6.22
C ASP A 180 8.93 -0.43 5.06
N LEU A 181 7.77 0.23 5.04
CA LEU A 181 7.43 1.23 4.01
C LEU A 181 8.29 2.50 4.10
N GLY A 182 8.84 2.82 5.28
CA GLY A 182 9.76 3.93 5.46
C GLY A 182 11.06 3.74 4.68
N VAL A 183 11.58 2.52 4.61
CA VAL A 183 12.73 2.18 3.76
C VAL A 183 12.43 2.43 2.28
N LEU A 184 11.22 2.07 1.82
CA LEU A 184 10.79 2.35 0.45
C LEU A 184 10.70 3.85 0.17
N ALA A 185 10.15 4.62 1.11
CA ALA A 185 10.07 6.07 1.02
C ALA A 185 11.46 6.72 0.96
N GLN A 186 12.39 6.28 1.81
CA GLN A 186 13.78 6.77 1.82
C GLN A 186 14.48 6.51 0.49
N ARG A 187 14.27 5.32 -0.10
CA ARG A 187 14.84 4.98 -1.41
C ARG A 187 14.27 5.84 -2.54
N ALA A 188 12.98 6.14 -2.52
CA ALA A 188 12.38 7.08 -3.49
C ALA A 188 12.98 8.48 -3.35
N LYS A 189 13.08 8.99 -2.11
CA LYS A 189 13.71 10.29 -1.85
C LYS A 189 15.16 10.35 -2.34
N ALA A 190 15.93 9.30 -2.13
CA ALA A 190 17.31 9.22 -2.62
C ALA A 190 17.41 9.21 -4.15
N ARG A 191 16.47 8.54 -4.84
CA ARG A 191 16.42 8.52 -6.32
C ARG A 191 16.06 9.88 -6.90
N ASP A 192 15.11 10.58 -6.29
CA ASP A 192 14.67 11.91 -6.73
C ASP A 192 15.83 12.92 -6.67
N ASN A 193 16.61 12.89 -5.59
CA ASN A 193 17.80 13.73 -5.41
C ASN A 193 18.95 13.44 -6.40
N ILE A 194 18.97 12.28 -7.05
CA ILE A 194 19.99 11.92 -8.06
C ILE A 194 19.53 12.33 -9.47
N GLY A 195 18.22 12.53 -9.66
CA GLY A 195 17.62 12.95 -10.92
C GLY A 195 17.59 14.48 -11.13
N THR A 196 18.03 15.25 -10.13
CA THR A 196 18.28 16.70 -10.20
C THR A 196 19.76 17.00 -10.37
#